data_AF-A0A916YE18-F1
#
_entry.id   AF-A0A916YE18-F1
#
_cell.length_a   1.000
_cell.length_b   1.000
_cell.length_c   1.000
_cell.angle_alpha   90.00
_cell.angle_beta   90.00
_cell.angle_gamma   90.00
#
_symmetry.space_group_name_H-M   'P 1'
#
loop_
_entity.id
_entity.type
_entity.pdbx_description
1 polymer ?
#
loop_
_entity_poly.entity_id
_entity_poly.type
_entity_poly.pdbx_seq_one_letter_code
_entity_poly.pdbx_strand_id
1 'polypeptide(L)'
;MRREYASPYISDLPMAKIGVECDRCWMRRRYVKAALLARIGDQNLPDLLPKFARAEGCTFTANVFTDRCRLRYDDESRIPKPPPKDPP
;
A
#
# COMPACT_ATOMS: atom_id res chain seq x y z
N MET A 1 -22.64 -7.54 10.06
CA MET A 1 -21.91 -7.18 8.82
C MET A 1 -20.42 -7.29 9.09
N ARG A 2 -19.75 -8.26 8.49
CA ARG A 2 -18.34 -8.59 8.77
C ARG A 2 -17.41 -7.61 8.05
N ARG A 3 -16.69 -6.78 8.82
CA ARG A 3 -15.63 -5.86 8.36
C ARG A 3 -14.31 -6.60 8.04
N GLU A 4 -14.39 -7.84 7.57
CA GLU A 4 -13.23 -8.74 7.39
C GLU A 4 -12.44 -8.45 6.10
N TYR A 5 -12.95 -7.53 5.26
CA TYR A 5 -12.34 -7.06 4.02
C TYR A 5 -12.26 -5.53 3.95
N ALA A 6 -12.36 -4.83 5.09
CA ALA A 6 -12.11 -3.40 5.08
C ALA A 6 -10.63 -3.20 4.75
N SER A 7 -10.36 -2.74 3.52
CA SER A 7 -9.03 -2.35 3.11
C SER A 7 -8.54 -1.29 4.11
N PRO A 8 -7.43 -1.54 4.83
CA PRO A 8 -7.02 -0.64 5.90
C PRO A 8 -6.75 0.76 5.35
N TYR A 9 -7.06 1.79 6.14
CA TYR A 9 -6.81 3.18 5.78
C TYR A 9 -5.44 3.65 6.29
N ILE A 10 -4.97 4.80 5.78
CA ILE A 10 -3.77 5.44 6.32
C ILE A 10 -3.94 5.67 7.83
N SER A 11 -5.12 6.13 8.25
CA SER A 11 -5.46 6.38 9.65
C SER A 11 -5.44 5.12 10.54
N ASP A 12 -5.76 3.94 10.01
CA ASP A 12 -5.73 2.66 10.75
C ASP A 12 -4.31 2.15 11.05
N LEU A 13 -3.29 2.63 10.34
CA LEU A 13 -1.93 2.12 10.54
C LEU A 13 -1.38 2.52 11.91
N PRO A 14 -0.90 1.55 12.73
CA PRO A 14 -0.28 1.89 14.01
C PRO A 14 1.09 2.57 13.83
N MET A 15 1.71 2.44 12.64
CA MET A 15 3.01 3.02 12.33
C MET A 15 2.90 4.50 11.92
N ALA A 16 3.90 5.29 12.33
CA ALA A 16 4.01 6.70 11.93
C ALA A 16 4.59 6.89 10.52
N LYS A 17 5.21 5.85 9.94
CA LYS A 17 5.83 5.87 8.62
C LYS A 17 5.29 4.70 7.78
N ILE A 18 5.13 4.96 6.49
CA ILE A 18 4.64 4.01 5.50
C ILE A 18 5.71 3.88 4.42
N GLY A 19 6.40 2.76 4.41
CA GLY A 19 7.33 2.39 3.35
C GLY A 19 6.62 1.63 2.24
N VAL A 20 7.07 1.91 1.02
CA VAL A 20 6.68 1.19 -0.18
C VAL A 20 7.94 0.82 -0.96
N GLU A 21 7.94 -0.37 -1.53
CA GLU A 21 9.01 -0.84 -2.38
C GLU A 21 8.47 -1.59 -3.60
N CYS A 22 9.21 -1.54 -4.70
CA CYS A 22 8.89 -2.27 -5.91
C CYS A 22 10.15 -2.98 -6.41
N ASP A 23 10.11 -4.31 -6.50
CA ASP A 23 11.27 -5.09 -6.99
C ASP A 23 11.50 -4.95 -8.50
N ARG A 24 10.55 -4.36 -9.24
CA ARG A 24 10.65 -4.22 -10.70
C ARG A 24 11.37 -2.95 -11.11
N CYS A 25 10.97 -1.82 -10.53
CA CYS A 25 11.62 -0.53 -10.77
C CYS A 25 12.62 -0.14 -9.68
N TRP A 26 12.87 -1.04 -8.72
CA TRP A 26 13.77 -0.85 -7.57
C TRP A 26 13.46 0.39 -6.71
N MET A 27 12.24 0.93 -6.85
CA MET A 27 11.79 2.08 -6.08
C MET A 27 11.64 1.67 -4.63
N ARG A 28 12.17 2.49 -3.72
CA ARG A 28 11.98 2.39 -2.28
C ARG A 28 11.73 3.78 -1.72
N ARG A 29 10.57 3.99 -1.11
CA ARG A 29 10.18 5.28 -0.51
C ARG A 29 9.58 5.06 0.86
N ARG A 30 9.78 6.02 1.75
CA ARG A 30 9.13 6.07 3.06
C ARG A 30 8.42 7.41 3.20
N TYR A 31 7.14 7.34 3.53
CA TYR A 31 6.28 8.49 3.75
C TYR A 31 5.93 8.63 5.22
N VAL A 32 5.83 9.86 5.72
CA VAL A 32 5.32 10.11 7.08
C VAL A 32 3.81 10.13 7.02
N LYS A 33 3.14 9.30 7.85
CA LYS A 33 1.68 9.14 7.89
C LYS A 33 0.96 10.48 8.02
N ALA A 34 1.37 11.32 8.96
CA ALA A 34 0.76 12.64 9.18
C ALA A 34 0.88 13.55 7.95
N ALA A 35 2.04 13.56 7.29
CA ALA A 35 2.25 14.34 6.07
C ALA A 35 1.44 13.78 4.89
N LEU A 36 1.30 12.45 4.82
CA LEU A 36 0.49 11.81 3.79
C LEU A 36 -1.00 12.17 3.96
N LEU A 37 -1.53 12.05 5.19
CA LEU A 37 -2.90 12.44 5.53
C LEU A 37 -3.16 13.92 5.21
N ALA A 38 -2.23 14.81 5.55
CA ALA A 38 -2.38 16.23 5.25
C ALA A 38 -2.39 16.53 3.74
N ARG A 39 -1.71 15.71 2.92
CA ARG A 39 -1.56 15.94 1.48
C ARG A 39 -2.69 15.36 0.63
N ILE A 40 -3.15 14.16 0.96
CA ILE A 40 -4.12 13.41 0.13
C ILE A 40 -5.35 12.92 0.90
N GLY A 41 -5.47 13.29 2.17
CA GLY A 41 -6.54 12.85 3.05
C GLY A 41 -6.39 11.40 3.50
N ASP A 42 -7.41 10.91 4.19
CA ASP A 42 -7.48 9.50 4.56
C ASP A 42 -7.94 8.68 3.36
N GLN A 43 -7.12 7.69 2.98
CA GLN A 43 -7.29 6.86 1.81
C GLN A 43 -7.01 5.42 2.18
N ASN A 44 -7.64 4.47 1.49
CA ASN A 44 -7.34 3.06 1.71
C ASN A 44 -5.98 2.69 1.10
N LEU A 45 -5.26 1.78 1.76
CA LEU A 45 -3.93 1.32 1.39
C LEU A 45 -3.86 0.69 -0.01
N PRO A 46 -4.81 -0.16 -0.45
CA PRO A 46 -4.76 -0.74 -1.80
C PRO A 46 -4.84 0.30 -2.93
N ASP A 47 -5.67 1.34 -2.77
CA ASP A 47 -5.83 2.41 -3.77
C ASP A 47 -4.65 3.39 -3.79
N LEU A 48 -3.86 3.45 -2.71
CA LEU A 48 -2.64 4.27 -2.66
C LEU A 48 -1.48 3.72 -3.47
N LEU A 49 -1.32 2.40 -3.56
CA LEU A 49 -0.24 1.78 -4.33
C LEU A 49 -0.20 2.24 -5.80
N PRO A 50 -1.29 2.20 -6.57
CA PRO A 50 -1.27 2.71 -7.95
C PRO A 50 -1.04 4.23 -8.00
N LYS A 51 -1.49 5.01 -7.01
CA LYS A 51 -1.21 6.45 -6.93
C LYS A 51 0.28 6.73 -6.73
N PHE A 52 0.93 6.03 -5.80
CA PHE A 52 2.38 6.14 -5.59
C PHE A 52 3.15 5.71 -6.82
N ALA A 53 2.78 4.58 -7.41
CA ALA A 53 3.47 4.06 -8.59
C ALA A 53 3.35 5.02 -9.79
N ARG A 54 2.19 5.67 -9.98
CA ARG A 54 2.00 6.72 -11.00
C ARG A 54 2.78 8.00 -10.69
N ALA A 55 2.75 8.46 -9.44
CA ALA A 55 3.45 9.67 -9.01
C ALA A 55 4.97 9.55 -9.16
N GLU A 56 5.53 8.37 -8.89
CA GLU A 56 6.96 8.09 -9.05
C GLU A 56 7.35 7.71 -10.49
N GLY A 57 6.40 7.73 -11.43
CA GLY A 57 6.68 7.48 -12.85
C GLY A 57 6.99 6.02 -13.20
N CYS A 58 6.47 5.04 -12.46
CA CYS A 58 6.69 3.63 -12.77
C CYS A 58 6.02 3.26 -14.10
N THR A 59 6.81 3.03 -15.15
CA THR A 59 6.37 2.69 -16.51
C THR A 59 5.51 1.41 -16.56
N PHE A 60 5.72 0.52 -15.59
CA PHE A 60 4.99 -0.76 -15.46
C PHE A 60 3.56 -0.60 -14.91
N THR A 61 3.15 0.60 -14.50
CA THR A 61 1.76 0.86 -14.09
C THR A 61 0.76 0.89 -15.25
N ALA A 62 1.24 1.12 -16.48
CA ALA A 62 0.42 1.15 -17.68
C ALA A 62 0.23 -0.23 -18.33
N ASN A 63 0.98 -1.25 -17.93
CA ASN A 63 0.94 -2.56 -18.57
C ASN A 63 -0.04 -3.52 -17.86
N VAL A 64 -1.12 -3.90 -18.55
CA VAL A 64 -2.23 -4.67 -17.95
C VAL A 64 -2.06 -6.19 -18.07
N PHE A 65 -1.16 -6.70 -18.93
CA PHE A 65 -1.18 -8.12 -19.33
C PHE A 65 -0.22 -9.01 -18.55
N THR A 66 1.07 -8.67 -18.46
CA THR A 66 2.08 -9.58 -17.86
C THR A 66 3.14 -8.87 -17.02
N ASP A 67 3.27 -7.55 -17.17
CA ASP A 67 4.40 -6.79 -16.62
C ASP A 67 3.94 -5.64 -15.72
N ARG A 68 3.10 -5.96 -14.75
CA ARG A 68 2.54 -4.97 -13.82
C ARG A 68 3.58 -4.51 -12.81
N CYS A 69 3.46 -3.25 -12.41
CA CYS A 69 4.15 -2.73 -11.24
C CYS A 69 3.93 -3.65 -10.03
N ARG A 70 5.01 -4.06 -9.37
CA ARG A 70 4.99 -4.89 -8.15
C ARG A 70 5.19 -4.05 -6.88
N LEU A 71 4.71 -2.80 -6.90
CA LEU A 71 4.77 -1.95 -5.73
C LEU A 71 3.97 -2.58 -4.59
N ARG A 72 4.61 -2.72 -3.44
CA ARG A 72 4.03 -3.24 -2.21
C ARG A 72 4.44 -2.35 -1.05
N TYR A 73 3.72 -2.46 0.05
CA TYR A 73 4.19 -1.96 1.33
C TYR A 73 5.40 -2.76 1.79
N ASP A 74 6.37 -2.06 2.38
CA ASP A 74 7.53 -2.71 2.99
C ASP A 74 7.09 -3.50 4.24
N ASP A 75 7.95 -4.38 4.73
CA ASP A 75 7.63 -5.27 5.83
C ASP A 75 7.32 -4.53 7.14
N GLU A 76 7.97 -3.39 7.40
CA GLU A 76 7.70 -2.55 8.58
C GLU A 76 6.30 -1.90 8.53
N SER A 77 5.76 -1.70 7.33
CA SER A 77 4.45 -1.10 7.10
C SER A 77 3.36 -2.13 6.83
N ARG A 78 3.73 -3.42 6.81
CA ARG A 78 2.82 -4.50 6.54
C ARG A 78 2.03 -4.80 7.81
N ILE A 79 0.74 -4.47 7.79
CA ILE A 79 -0.16 -4.97 8.82
C ILE A 79 -0.18 -6.50 8.67
N PRO A 80 0.15 -7.28 9.73
CA PRO A 80 0.06 -8.73 9.65
C PRO A 80 -1.38 -9.09 9.27
N LYS A 81 -1.54 -9.96 8.25
CA LYS A 81 -2.86 -10.51 7.95
C LYS A 81 -3.38 -11.18 9.22
N PRO A 82 -4.65 -10.98 9.62
CA PRO A 82 -5.22 -11.82 10.65
C PRO A 82 -5.06 -13.28 10.22
N PRO A 83 -4.73 -14.20 11.15
CA PRO A 83 -4.54 -15.60 10.83
C PRO A 83 -5.78 -16.13 10.09
N PRO A 84 -5.62 -17.00 9.08
CA PRO A 84 -6.75 -17.65 8.45
C PRO A 84 -7.56 -18.34 9.55
N LYS A 85 -8.86 -18.01 9.64
CA LYS A 85 -9.76 -18.73 10.53
C LYS A 85 -10.05 -20.04 9.82
N ASP A 86 -9.45 -21.14 10.28
CA ASP A 86 -9.79 -22.47 9.77
C ASP A 86 -11.31 -22.69 9.86
N PRO A 87 -11.96 -23.16 8.78
CA PRO A 87 -13.37 -23.53 8.84
C PRO A 87 -13.55 -24.80 9.69
N PRO A 88 -14.73 -24.98 10.33
CA PRO A 88 -15.05 -26.19 11.08
C PRO A 88 -15.16 -27.44 10.19
#